data_AF-A0A1J3DCJ5-F1
#
_entry.id   AF-A0A1J3DCJ5-F1
#
_cell.length_a   1.000
_cell.length_b   1.000
_cell.length_c   1.000
_cell.angle_alpha   90.00
_cell.angle_beta   90.00
_cell.angle_gamma   90.00
#
_symmetry.space_group_name_H-M   'P 1'
#
loop_
_entity.id
_entity.type
_entity.pdbx_description
1 polymer ?
#
loop_
_entity_poly.entity_id
_entity_poly.type
_entity_poly.pdbx_seq_one_letter_code
_entity_poly.pdbx_strand_id
1 'polypeptide(L)'
;WFLDSGCSNHMTGNKEWFVKMEHDYSRTVKLGNDMRMDVVAKGSIRVQVDGITQVISDVYYVPELKNNLLSIGQLQEKGLA
;
A
#
# COMPACT_ATOMS: atom_id res chain seq x y z
N TRP A 1 2.03 -10.18 3.32
CA TRP A 1 2.49 -9.09 2.44
C TRP A 1 3.24 -9.72 1.29
N PHE A 2 2.99 -9.29 0.07
CA PHE A 2 3.78 -9.71 -1.09
C PHE A 2 4.62 -8.52 -1.57
N LEU A 3 5.90 -8.78 -1.77
CA LEU A 3 6.79 -7.86 -2.45
C LEU A 3 6.59 -8.06 -3.96
N ASP A 4 6.20 -7.01 -4.67
CA ASP A 4 5.74 -7.11 -6.05
C ASP A 4 6.41 -6.04 -6.94
N SER A 5 7.15 -6.49 -7.96
CA SER A 5 7.78 -5.62 -8.95
C SER A 5 6.81 -5.08 -10.00
N GLY A 6 5.69 -5.78 -10.23
CA GLY A 6 4.64 -5.35 -11.15
C GLY A 6 3.66 -4.35 -10.54
N CYS A 7 3.72 -4.16 -9.22
CA CYS A 7 2.86 -3.23 -8.51
C CYS A 7 3.43 -1.82 -8.52
N SER A 8 2.64 -0.82 -8.91
CA SER A 8 3.07 0.58 -8.94
C SER A 8 3.03 1.29 -7.58
N ASN A 9 2.24 0.79 -6.62
CA ASN A 9 2.04 1.44 -5.32
C ASN A 9 1.97 0.42 -4.19
N HIS A 10 2.38 0.80 -2.98
CA HIS A 10 2.05 0.03 -1.79
C HIS A 10 0.54 0.07 -1.55
N MET A 11 -0.07 -1.08 -1.24
CA MET A 11 -1.50 -1.18 -1.04
C MET A 11 -1.83 -2.15 0.10
N THR A 12 -2.85 -1.83 0.89
CA THR A 12 -3.36 -2.70 1.95
C THR A 12 -4.86 -2.58 2.09
N GLY A 13 -5.52 -3.70 2.41
CA GLY A 13 -6.92 -3.71 2.85
C GLY A 13 -7.08 -3.58 4.36
N ASN A 14 -5.98 -3.48 5.13
CA ASN A 14 -6.05 -3.38 6.57
C ASN A 14 -5.98 -1.91 7.03
N LYS A 15 -7.12 -1.39 7.51
CA LYS A 15 -7.25 -0.03 8.02
C LYS A 15 -6.50 0.19 9.34
N GLU A 16 -6.39 -0.84 10.18
CA GLU A 16 -5.86 -0.74 11.54
C GLU A 16 -4.35 -0.47 11.58
N TRP A 17 -3.64 -0.74 10.49
CA TRP A 17 -2.20 -0.50 10.41
C TRP A 17 -1.84 0.95 10.14
N PHE A 18 -2.80 1.78 9.74
CA PHE A 18 -2.53 3.17 9.44
C PHE A 18 -2.35 3.99 10.71
N VAL A 19 -1.23 4.71 10.76
CA VAL A 19 -0.93 5.71 11.80
C VAL A 19 -1.34 7.13 11.37
N LYS A 20 -1.48 7.34 10.06
CA LYS A 20 -1.99 8.57 9.46
C LYS A 20 -2.76 8.22 8.19
N MET A 21 -3.96 8.78 8.01
CA MET A 21 -4.76 8.64 6.80
C MET A 21 -5.27 9.98 6.28
N GLU A 22 -5.19 10.15 4.97
CA GLU A 22 -5.79 11.23 4.21
C GLU A 22 -6.95 10.64 3.41
N HIS A 23 -8.18 11.03 3.77
CA HIS A 23 -9.43 10.44 3.28
C HIS A 23 -9.97 11.12 2.01
N ASP A 24 -9.34 12.20 1.56
CA ASP A 24 -9.75 12.92 0.34
C ASP A 24 -9.11 12.29 -0.91
N TYR A 25 -9.19 10.97 -0.99
CA TYR A 25 -8.60 10.17 -2.05
C TYR A 25 -9.73 9.44 -2.79
N SER A 26 -10.15 9.99 -3.92
CA SER A 26 -11.04 9.30 -4.86
C SER A 26 -10.21 8.90 -6.08
N ARG A 27 -9.65 7.70 -6.04
CA ARG A 27 -8.89 7.10 -7.15
C ARG A 27 -9.25 5.65 -7.31
N THR A 28 -9.04 5.11 -8.50
CA THR A 28 -9.12 3.66 -8.75
C THR A 28 -7.74 3.12 -9.10
N VAL A 29 -7.43 1.91 -8.65
CA VAL A 29 -6.28 1.13 -9.15
C VAL A 29 -6.76 0.08 -10.12
N LYS A 30 -5.94 -0.21 -11.13
CA LYS A 30 -6.18 -1.28 -12.11
C LYS A 30 -5.33 -2.50 -11.72
N LEU A 31 -5.96 -3.66 -11.65
CA LEU A 31 -5.30 -4.93 -11.39
C LEU A 31 -4.81 -5.58 -12.68
N GLY A 32 -3.95 -6.59 -12.55
CA GLY A 32 -3.42 -7.35 -13.70
C GLY A 32 -4.50 -8.10 -14.51
N ASN A 33 -5.69 -8.31 -13.94
CA ASN A 33 -6.84 -8.93 -14.62
C ASN A 33 -7.85 -7.88 -15.15
N ASP A 34 -7.41 -6.64 -15.38
CA ASP A 34 -8.20 -5.50 -15.83
C ASP A 34 -9.31 -5.00 -14.89
N MET A 35 -9.54 -5.69 -13.76
CA MET A 35 -10.48 -5.25 -12.75
C MET A 35 -9.98 -3.95 -12.09
N ARG A 36 -10.93 -3.09 -11.69
CA ARG A 36 -10.64 -1.85 -10.97
C ARG A 36 -11.09 -1.97 -9.51
N MET A 37 -10.33 -1.38 -8.61
CA MET A 37 -10.69 -1.28 -7.20
C MET A 37 -10.55 0.16 -6.73
N ASP A 38 -11.43 0.56 -5.82
CA ASP A 38 -11.44 1.90 -5.25
C ASP A 38 -10.36 2.05 -4.17
N VAL A 39 -9.60 3.13 -4.28
CA VAL A 39 -8.71 3.60 -3.22
C VAL A 39 -9.52 4.58 -2.39
N VAL A 40 -9.68 4.28 -1.11
CA VAL A 40 -10.52 5.07 -0.18
C VAL A 40 -9.69 6.10 0.59
N ALA A 41 -8.41 5.81 0.80
CA ALA A 41 -7.50 6.72 1.48
C ALA A 41 -6.06 6.44 1.06
N LYS A 42 -5.19 7.42 1.33
CA LYS A 42 -3.74 7.26 1.29
C LYS A 42 -3.17 7.57 2.66
N GLY A 43 -2.09 6.90 3.05
CA GLY A 43 -1.52 7.16 4.35
C GLY A 43 -0.17 6.53 4.60
N SER A 44 0.21 6.56 5.87
CA SER A 44 1.38 5.85 6.37
C SER A 44 0.94 4.76 7.32
N ILE A 45 1.56 3.59 7.19
CA ILE A 45 1.30 2.44 8.03
C ILE A 45 2.51 2.11 8.89
N ARG A 46 2.25 1.44 10.00
CA ARG A 46 3.28 0.84 10.83
C ARG A 46 3.25 -0.68 10.65
N VAL A 47 4.38 -1.27 10.31
CA VAL A 47 4.56 -2.72 10.20
C VAL A 47 5.73 -3.17 11.07
N GLN A 48 5.69 -4.42 11.52
CA GLN A 48 6.81 -5.03 12.24
C GLN A 48 7.43 -6.11 11.35
N VAL A 49 8.74 -6.00 11.11
CA VAL A 49 9.54 -6.95 10.33
C VAL A 49 10.73 -7.34 11.18
N ASP A 50 10.86 -8.63 11.48
CA ASP A 50 11.93 -9.19 12.32
C ASP A 50 12.12 -8.44 13.66
N GLY A 51 11.02 -8.08 14.30
CA GLY A 51 11.00 -7.32 15.56
C GLY A 51 11.22 -5.81 15.40
N ILE A 52 11.69 -5.35 14.24
CA ILE A 52 11.92 -3.94 13.93
C ILE A 52 10.61 -3.30 13.46
N THR A 53 10.24 -2.19 14.09
CA THR A 53 9.11 -1.38 13.64
C THR A 53 9.54 -0.51 12.46
N GLN A 54 8.87 -0.66 11.33
CA GLN A 54 9.06 0.16 10.13
C GLN A 54 7.80 0.97 9.84
N VAL A 55 7.99 2.19 9.34
CA VAL A 55 6.89 3.02 8.85
C VAL A 55 7.00 3.09 7.33
N ILE A 56 5.93 2.67 6.65
CA ILE A 56 5.84 2.74 5.20
C ILE A 56 4.87 3.87 4.86
N SER A 57 5.36 4.87 4.13
CA SER A 57 4.56 6.00 3.66
C SER A 57 4.04 5.75 2.25
N ASP A 58 3.04 6.56 1.84
CA ASP A 58 2.40 6.51 0.52
C ASP A 58 1.68 5.19 0.21
N VAL A 59 1.06 4.59 1.24
CA VAL A 59 0.28 3.36 1.11
C VAL A 59 -1.18 3.69 0.79
N TYR A 60 -1.73 3.03 -0.23
CA TYR A 60 -3.15 3.10 -0.55
C TYR A 60 -3.96 2.13 0.30
N TYR A 61 -5.06 2.64 0.84
CA TYR A 61 -6.08 1.85 1.48
C TYR A 61 -7.14 1.42 0.46
N VAL A 62 -7.21 0.11 0.22
CA VAL A 62 -8.13 -0.53 -0.73
C VAL A 62 -8.91 -1.60 0.04
N PRO A 63 -10.11 -1.33 0.54
CA PRO A 63 -10.84 -2.24 1.46
C PRO A 63 -11.04 -3.65 0.90
N GLU A 64 -11.28 -3.77 -0.40
CA GLU A 64 -11.53 -5.03 -1.11
C GLU A 64 -10.23 -5.83 -1.40
N LEU A 65 -9.06 -5.29 -1.03
CA LEU A 65 -7.77 -5.92 -1.32
C LEU A 65 -7.50 -7.08 -0.36
N LYS A 66 -7.52 -8.30 -0.90
CA LYS A 66 -7.30 -9.55 -0.13
C LYS A 66 -5.88 -9.71 0.41
N ASN A 67 -4.90 -9.19 -0.32
CA ASN A 67 -3.48 -9.37 0.00
C ASN A 67 -2.77 -8.03 -0.02
N ASN A 68 -1.96 -7.75 1.01
CA ASN A 68 -1.18 -6.52 1.07
C ASN A 68 0.01 -6.58 0.13
N LEU A 69 0.24 -5.51 -0.62
CA LEU A 69 1.24 -5.41 -1.67
C LEU A 69 2.25 -4.32 -1.33
N LEU A 70 3.53 -4.65 -1.47
CA LEU A 70 4.63 -3.71 -1.35
C LEU A 70 5.29 -3.57 -2.72
N SER A 71 5.06 -2.45 -3.40
CA SER A 71 5.76 -2.11 -4.65
C SER A 71 7.28 -2.02 -4.47
N ILE A 72 8.04 -2.81 -5.23
CA ILE A 72 9.51 -2.67 -5.29
C ILE A 72 9.91 -1.34 -5.93
N GLY A 73 9.21 -0.92 -7.00
CA GLY A 73 9.49 0.34 -7.68
C GLY A 73 9.38 1.53 -6.72
N GLN A 74 8.34 1.55 -5.89
CA GLN A 74 8.15 2.62 -4.91
C GLN A 74 9.20 2.59 -3.78
N LEU A 75 9.73 1.42 -3.41
CA LEU A 75 10.88 1.35 -2.48
C LEU A 75 12.15 1.94 -3.11
N GLN A 76 12.41 1.62 -4.38
CA GLN A 76 13.55 2.13 -5.13
C GLN A 76 13.49 3.64 -5.32
N GLU A 77 12.32 4.20 -5.64
CA GLU A 77 12.10 5.65 -5.76
C GLU A 77 12.46 6.40 -4.47
N LYS A 78 12.31 5.75 -3.31
CA LYS A 78 12.66 6.31 -2.00
C LYS A 78 14.10 6.02 -1.58
N GLY A 79 14.89 5.33 -2.41
CA GLY A 79 16.28 4.95 -2.12
C GLY A 79 16.41 3.88 -1.02
N LEU A 80 15.38 3.04 -0.83
CA LEU A 80 15.30 2.06 0.26
C LEU A 80 15.52 0.61 -0.21
N ALA A 81 15.99 0.40 -1.44
CA ALA A 81 16.20 -0.90 -2.07
C ALA A 81 17.67 -1.16 -2.39
#